data_AF-A0A1Q3MKY2-F1
#
_entry.id   AF-A0A1Q3MKY2-F1
#
_cell.length_a   1.000
_cell.length_b   1.000
_cell.length_c   1.000
_cell.angle_alpha   90.00
_cell.angle_beta   90.00
_cell.angle_gamma   90.00
#
_symmetry.space_group_name_H-M   'P 1'
#
loop_
_entity.id
_entity.type
_entity.pdbx_description
1 polymer ?
#
loop_
_entity_poly.entity_id
_entity_poly.type
_entity_poly.pdbx_seq_one_letter_code
_entity_poly.pdbx_strand_id
1 'polypeptide(L)' 'MANLSQWHFLRQFKKHVGLSPHAWLIQARLQQSQKLLRQGLNLSEVSQQCGFSDQSHFNRHFRQTFGITPGGYTASLK' A
#
# COMPACT_ATOMS: atom_id res chain seq x y z
N MET A 1 23.19 6.98 24.04
CA MET A 1 22.67 7.68 22.85
C MET A 1 22.94 6.82 21.61
N ALA A 2 21.99 5.98 21.19
CA ALA A 2 22.13 5.11 20.02
C ALA A 2 21.48 5.77 18.79
N ASN A 3 22.06 6.87 18.30
CA ASN A 3 21.50 7.65 17.18
C ASN A 3 21.91 7.13 15.78
N LEU A 4 22.46 5.91 15.70
CA LEU A 4 22.95 5.31 14.45
C LEU A 4 22.00 4.27 13.84
N SER A 5 20.99 3.79 14.58
CA SER A 5 20.20 2.61 14.22
C SER A 5 19.23 2.82 13.05
N GLN A 6 18.47 3.93 13.04
CA GLN A 6 17.43 4.15 12.03
C GLN A 6 18.01 4.42 10.63
N TRP A 7 19.00 5.31 10.52
CA TRP A 7 19.64 5.62 9.23
C TRP A 7 20.40 4.43 8.65
N HIS A 8 21.08 3.64 9.48
CA HIS A 8 21.70 2.39 9.03
C HIS A 8 20.65 1.42 8.51
N PHE A 9 19.55 1.23 9.23
CA PHE A 9 18.46 0.36 8.79
C PHE A 9 17.86 0.83 7.46
N LEU A 10 17.56 2.11 7.30
CA LEU A 10 17.00 2.66 6.06
C LEU A 10 17.94 2.42 4.87
N ARG A 11 19.24 2.66 5.06
CA ARG A 11 20.25 2.48 4.00
C ARG A 11 20.45 1.01 3.64
N GLN A 12 20.50 0.13 4.64
CA GLN A 12 20.63 -1.31 4.43
C GLN A 12 19.37 -1.90 3.80
N PHE A 13 18.17 -1.51 4.25
CA PHE A 13 16.92 -1.93 3.65
C PHE A 13 16.86 -1.53 2.18
N LYS A 14 17.15 -0.26 1.86
CA LYS A 14 17.18 0.20 0.46
C LYS A 14 18.24 -0.53 -0.36
N LYS A 15 19.41 -0.83 0.22
CA LYS A 15 20.48 -1.59 -0.44
C LYS A 15 20.04 -3.00 -0.82
N HIS A 16 19.27 -3.67 0.03
CA HIS A 16 18.83 -5.06 -0.21
C HIS A 16 17.51 -5.17 -1.00
N VAL A 17 16.56 -4.25 -0.77
CA VAL A 17 15.20 -4.31 -1.31
C VAL A 17 15.03 -3.38 -2.53
N GLY A 18 15.94 -2.43 -2.75
CA GLY A 18 15.90 -1.45 -3.83
C GLY A 18 14.91 -0.29 -3.60
N LEU A 19 14.03 -0.40 -2.61
CA LEU A 19 12.99 0.58 -2.27
C LEU A 19 13.20 1.17 -0.88
N SER A 20 12.63 2.36 -0.63
CA SER A 20 12.51 2.84 0.75
C SER A 20 11.52 1.97 1.53
N PRO A 21 11.68 1.81 2.84
CA PRO A 21 10.73 1.03 3.65
C PRO A 21 9.28 1.49 3.50
N HIS A 22 9.05 2.81 3.40
CA HIS A 22 7.71 3.35 3.18
C HIS A 22 7.13 2.93 1.83
N ALA A 23 7.92 3.02 0.74
CA ALA A 23 7.46 2.60 -0.58
C ALA A 23 7.16 1.09 -0.62
N TRP A 24 8.01 0.28 0.01
CA TRP A 24 7.78 -1.16 0.13
C TRP A 24 6.50 -1.48 0.93
N LEU A 25 6.29 -0.78 2.05
CA LEU A 25 5.08 -0.96 2.86
C LEU A 25 3.81 -0.59 2.08
N ILE A 26 3.83 0.53 1.34
CA ILE A 26 2.70 0.91 0.49
C ILE A 26 2.43 -0.17 -0.57
N GLN A 27 3.46 -0.70 -1.22
CA GLN A 27 3.28 -1.80 -2.17
C GLN A 27 2.66 -3.04 -1.52
N ALA A 28 3.15 -3.46 -0.35
CA ALA A 28 2.60 -4.61 0.38
C ALA A 28 1.11 -4.40 0.74
N ARG A 29 0.76 -3.20 1.22
CA ARG A 29 -0.63 -2.83 1.52
C ARG A 29 -1.51 -2.85 0.27
N LEU A 30 -1.01 -2.35 -0.85
CA LEU A 30 -1.74 -2.36 -2.12
C LEU A 30 -1.95 -3.78 -2.65
N GLN A 31 -0.96 -4.66 -2.55
CA GLN A 31 -1.10 -6.07 -2.92
C GLN A 31 -2.17 -6.77 -2.07
N GLN A 32 -2.18 -6.52 -0.75
CA GLN A 32 -3.23 -7.04 0.11
C GLN A 32 -4.61 -6.47 -0.24
N SER A 33 -4.69 -5.17 -0.50
CA SER A 33 -5.95 -4.51 -0.87
C SER A 33 -6.57 -5.14 -2.11
N GLN A 34 -5.77 -5.51 -3.12
CA GLN A 34 -6.25 -6.14 -4.34
C GLN A 34 -6.92 -7.50 -4.05
N LYS A 35 -6.37 -8.28 -3.12
CA LYS A 35 -6.95 -9.57 -2.71
C LYS A 35 -8.31 -9.38 -2.03
N LEU A 36 -8.41 -8.41 -1.12
CA LEU A 36 -9.66 -8.12 -0.41
C LEU A 36 -10.74 -7.57 -1.35
N LEU A 37 -10.38 -6.71 -2.30
CA LEU A 37 -11.32 -6.22 -3.31
C LEU A 37 -11.87 -7.35 -4.20
N ARG A 38 -11.04 -8.34 -4.56
CA ARG A 38 -11.50 -9.54 -5.29
C ARG A 38 -12.44 -10.43 -4.47
N GLN A 39 -12.36 -10.36 -3.15
CA GLN A 39 -13.29 -11.04 -2.24
C GLN A 39 -14.61 -10.28 -2.06
N GLY A 40 -14.76 -9.10 -2.69
CA GLY A 40 -15.99 -8.31 -2.63
C GLY A 40 -16.11 -7.39 -1.42
N LEU A 41 -15.05 -7.23 -0.62
CA LEU A 41 -15.06 -6.28 0.49
C LEU A 41 -15.22 -4.84 -0.03
N ASN A 42 -15.90 -4.00 0.76
CA ASN A 42 -16.11 -2.62 0.37
C ASN A 42 -14.84 -1.77 0.54
N LEU A 43 -14.75 -0.66 -0.19
CA LEU A 43 -13.53 0.16 -0.25
C LEU A 43 -13.11 0.74 1.11
N SER A 44 -14.07 1.04 1.99
CA SER A 44 -13.81 1.61 3.31
C SER A 44 -13.14 0.57 4.22
N GLU A 45 -13.71 -0.63 4.27
CA GLU A 45 -13.15 -1.77 5.00
C GLU A 45 -11.74 -2.12 4.52
N VAL A 46 -11.55 -2.20 3.19
CA VAL A 46 -10.23 -2.51 2.62
C VAL A 46 -9.20 -1.45 2.99
N SER A 47 -9.57 -0.17 2.94
CA SER A 47 -8.69 0.93 3.34
C SER A 47 -8.21 0.79 4.78
N GLN A 48 -9.13 0.53 5.71
CA GLN A 48 -8.83 0.35 7.14
C GLN A 48 -8.01 -0.91 7.39
N GLN A 49 -8.40 -2.05 6.83
CA GLN A 49 -7.70 -3.33 7.03
C GLN A 49 -6.28 -3.32 6.45
N CYS A 50 -6.05 -2.59 5.37
CA CYS A 50 -4.72 -2.46 4.78
C CYS A 50 -3.88 -1.36 5.47
N GLY A 51 -4.39 -0.68 6.50
CA GLY A 51 -3.66 0.33 7.25
C GLY A 51 -3.42 1.64 6.51
N PHE A 52 -4.30 2.01 5.57
CA PHE A 52 -4.34 3.37 5.04
C PHE A 52 -5.03 4.31 6.04
N SER A 53 -4.56 5.55 6.13
CA SER A 53 -5.14 6.57 7.03
C SER A 53 -6.61 6.82 6.75
N ASP A 54 -6.98 6.81 5.47
CA ASP A 54 -8.30 7.11 4.98
C ASP A 54 -8.44 6.60 3.53
N GLN A 55 -9.67 6.61 3.03
CA GLN A 55 -10.00 6.12 1.70
C GLN A 55 -9.38 6.98 0.58
N SER A 56 -9.16 8.28 0.79
CA SER A 56 -8.53 9.17 -0.20
C SER A 56 -7.05 8.83 -0.38
N HIS A 57 -6.35 8.56 0.74
CA HIS A 57 -4.97 8.10 0.75
C HIS A 57 -4.84 6.75 0.02
N PHE A 58 -5.74 5.80 0.32
CA PHE A 58 -5.83 4.54 -0.38
C PHE A 58 -6.07 4.72 -1.89
N ASN A 59 -7.11 5.47 -2.27
CA ASN A 59 -7.47 5.72 -3.67
C ASN A 59 -6.29 6.31 -4.46
N ARG A 60 -5.58 7.29 -3.88
CA ARG A 60 -4.41 7.92 -4.52
C ARG A 60 -3.32 6.91 -4.81
N HIS A 61 -2.91 6.13 -3.81
CA HIS A 61 -1.83 5.16 -3.97
C HIS A 61 -2.22 3.98 -4.87
N PHE A 62 -3.48 3.55 -4.82
CA PHE A 62 -3.98 2.49 -5.69
C PHE A 62 -4.00 2.94 -7.15
N ARG A 63 -4.52 4.13 -7.45
CA ARG A 63 -4.52 4.68 -8.81
C ARG A 63 -3.11 4.90 -9.35
N GLN A 64 -2.19 5.42 -8.52
CA GLN A 64 -0.79 5.61 -8.92
C GLN A 64 -0.11 4.28 -9.28
N THR A 65 -0.50 3.18 -8.65
CA THR A 65 0.15 1.87 -8.83
C THR A 65 -0.52 1.02 -9.91
N PHE A 66 -1.85 1.05 -10.01
CA PHE A 66 -2.63 0.17 -10.90
C PHE A 66 -3.27 0.92 -12.08
N GLY A 67 -3.11 2.24 -12.17
CA GLY A 67 -3.65 3.08 -13.26
C GLY A 67 -5.15 3.38 -13.16
N ILE A 68 -5.89 2.71 -12.27
CA ILE A 68 -7.34 2.85 -12.09
C ILE A 68 -7.69 3.03 -10.61
N THR A 69 -8.86 3.61 -10.32
CA THR A 69 -9.34 3.72 -8.93
C THR A 69 -9.78 2.35 -8.40
N PRO A 70 -9.73 2.11 -7.07
CA PRO A 70 -10.30 0.91 -6.46
C PRO A 70 -11.76 0.64 -6.85
N GLY A 71 -12.57 1.71 -6.98
CA GLY A 71 -13.95 1.62 -7.45
C GLY A 71 -14.05 1.15 -8.91
N GLY A 72 -13.19 1.69 -9.79
CA GLY A 72 -13.10 1.20 -11.17
C GLY A 72 -12.61 -0.24 -11.26
N TYR A 73 -11.63 -0.61 -10.43
CA TYR A 73 -11.13 -1.98 -10.35
C TYR A 73 -12.22 -2.96 -9.93
N THR A 74 -12.95 -2.67 -8.84
CA THR A 74 -14.06 -3.53 -8.38
C THR A 74 -15.21 -3.59 -9.38
N ALA A 75 -15.50 -2.51 -10.10
CA ALA A 75 -16.49 -2.54 -11.18
C ALA A 75 -16.07 -3.46 -12.33
N SER A 76 -14.77 -3.54 -12.65
CA SER A 76 -14.24 -4.45 -13.70
C SER A 76 -14.17 -5.93 -13.28
N LEU A 77 -14.37 -6.23 -12.00
CA LEU A 77 -14.41 -7.61 -11.48
C LEU A 77 -15.80 -8.25 -11.55
N LYS A 78 -16.85 -7.44 -11.82
CA LYS A 78 -18.22 -7.90 -12.01
C LYS A 78 -18.48 -8.22 -13.48
#